data_AF-A0A7V9UT29-F1
#
_entry.id   AF-A0A7V9UT29-F1
#
_cell.length_a   1.000
_cell.length_b   1.000
_cell.length_c   1.000
_cell.angle_alpha   90.00
_cell.angle_beta   90.00
_cell.angle_gamma   90.00
#
_symmetry.space_group_name_H-M   'P 1'
#
loop_
_entity.id
_entity.type
_entity.pdbx_description
1 polymer ?
#
loop_
_entity_poly.entity_id
_entity_poly.type
_entity_poly.pdbx_seq_one_letter_code
_entity_poly.pdbx_strand_id
1 'polypeptide(L)'
;MNLLPEEIEQFRDKKWRREEILKIEKAIEVENLVEDLGFCLALTDSRTNLPSVYLAVCGRRDAYSPKNVQKDYEMSLAWTLKDEVMMRGKVYYGKLIKSRAMFIA
;
A
#
# COMPACT_ATOMS: atom_id res chain seq x y z
N MET A 1 19.49 -6.48 -8.60
CA MET A 1 18.70 -5.58 -7.74
C MET A 1 19.68 -4.51 -7.28
N ASN A 2 19.55 -3.26 -7.73
CA ASN A 2 20.45 -2.22 -7.25
C ASN A 2 20.09 -1.95 -5.79
N LEU A 3 21.03 -2.24 -4.89
CA LEU A 3 20.90 -1.89 -3.48
C LEU A 3 20.84 -0.37 -3.40
N LEU A 4 19.68 0.15 -3.00
CA LEU A 4 19.58 1.56 -2.65
C LEU A 4 20.28 1.80 -1.32
N PRO A 5 20.83 3.00 -1.09
CA PRO A 5 21.33 3.38 0.22
C PRO A 5 20.26 3.15 1.30
N GLU A 6 20.67 2.62 2.45
CA GLU A 6 19.76 2.28 3.56
C GLU A 6 18.95 3.51 4.04
N GLU A 7 19.52 4.70 3.96
CA GLU A 7 18.85 5.97 4.28
C GLU A 7 17.59 6.20 3.42
N ILE A 8 17.63 5.81 2.14
CA ILE A 8 16.47 5.91 1.24
C ILE A 8 15.42 4.88 1.64
N GLU A 9 15.82 3.67 2.01
CA GLU A 9 14.88 2.65 2.46
C GLU A 9 14.24 3.01 3.80
N GLN A 10 14.97 3.62 4.74
CA GLN A 10 14.43 4.16 5.98
C GLN A 10 13.43 5.30 5.74
N PHE A 11 13.72 6.18 4.78
CA PHE A 11 12.78 7.21 4.38
C PHE A 11 11.48 6.60 3.82
N ARG A 12 11.61 5.57 2.97
CA ARG A 12 10.49 4.82 2.41
C ARG A 12 9.72 4.04 3.46
N ASP A 13 10.38 3.48 4.47
CA ASP A 13 9.71 2.76 5.55
C ASP A 13 8.71 3.67 6.27
N LYS A 14 9.14 4.89 6.58
CA LYS A 14 8.27 5.91 7.18
C LYS A 14 7.19 6.39 6.21
N LYS A 15 7.58 6.76 4.99
CA LYS A 15 6.63 7.34 4.01
C LYS A 15 5.61 6.32 3.49
N TRP A 16 5.98 5.06 3.34
CA TRP A 16 5.11 4.00 2.81
C TRP A 16 4.54 3.09 3.89
N ARG A 17 4.71 3.45 5.18
CA ARG A 17 4.12 2.74 6.34
C ARG A 17 4.61 1.28 6.41
N ARG A 18 5.89 1.06 6.16
CA ARG A 18 6.54 -0.27 6.23
C ARG A 18 7.16 -0.54 7.61
N GLU A 19 6.57 0.03 8.65
CA GLU A 19 6.93 -0.18 10.06
C GLU A 19 5.66 -0.57 10.83
N GLU A 20 5.76 -1.49 11.78
CA GLU A 20 4.59 -2.06 12.49
C GLU A 20 3.75 -0.96 13.17
N ILE A 21 4.41 0.04 13.74
CA ILE A 21 3.75 1.17 14.42
C ILE A 21 3.02 2.13 13.46
N LEU A 22 3.25 2.01 12.15
CA LEU A 22 2.65 2.83 11.10
C LEU A 22 1.60 2.06 10.28
N LYS A 23 1.32 0.81 10.66
CA LYS A 23 0.40 -0.07 9.96
C LYS A 23 -1.00 0.56 9.84
N ILE A 24 -1.64 0.33 8.69
CA ILE A 24 -2.96 0.84 8.38
C ILE A 24 -4.00 -0.28 8.47
N GLU A 25 -5.14 0.02 9.09
CA GLU A 25 -6.24 -0.94 9.27
C GLU A 25 -7.61 -0.37 8.91
N LYS A 26 -7.72 0.92 8.56
CA LYS A 26 -8.99 1.61 8.28
C LYS A 26 -8.95 2.40 6.98
N ALA A 27 -10.11 2.55 6.33
CA ALA A 27 -10.21 3.27 5.06
C ALA A 27 -9.73 4.73 5.13
N ILE A 28 -10.03 5.43 6.24
CA ILE A 28 -9.57 6.81 6.45
C ILE A 28 -8.04 6.94 6.49
N GLU A 29 -7.35 5.92 6.99
CA GLU A 29 -5.88 5.91 7.03
C GLU A 29 -5.31 5.69 5.63
N VAL A 30 -5.97 4.90 4.79
CA VAL A 30 -5.63 4.76 3.37
C VAL A 30 -5.84 6.08 2.63
N GLU A 31 -6.95 6.78 2.87
CA GLU A 31 -7.20 8.12 2.32
C GLU A 31 -6.05 9.07 2.70
N ASN A 32 -5.71 9.15 3.99
CA ASN A 32 -4.60 9.97 4.48
C ASN A 32 -3.23 9.58 3.88
N LEU A 33 -2.98 8.29 3.64
CA LEU A 33 -1.77 7.82 2.97
C LEU A 33 -1.71 8.33 1.53
N VAL A 34 -2.83 8.24 0.80
CA VAL A 34 -2.91 8.69 -0.59
C VAL A 34 -2.74 10.20 -0.67
N GLU A 35 -3.34 10.97 0.24
CA GLU A 35 -3.15 12.43 0.33
C GLU A 35 -1.69 12.82 0.65
N ASP A 36 -1.02 12.14 1.60
CA ASP A 36 0.39 12.42 1.94
C ASP A 36 1.37 12.08 0.79
N LEU A 37 1.06 11.07 -0.03
CA LEU A 37 1.93 10.60 -1.11
C LEU A 37 1.54 11.10 -2.51
N GLY A 38 0.33 11.64 -2.67
CA GLY A 38 -0.31 11.97 -3.94
C GLY A 38 -0.85 10.75 -4.71
N PHE A 39 -0.28 9.55 -4.52
CA PHE A 39 -0.80 8.30 -5.06
C PHE A 39 -0.31 7.07 -4.29
N CYS A 40 -1.04 5.96 -4.41
CA CYS A 40 -0.65 4.68 -3.82
C CYS A 40 -1.20 3.51 -4.64
N LEU A 41 -0.40 2.46 -4.89
CA LEU A 41 -0.91 1.24 -5.50
C LEU A 41 -1.87 0.52 -4.55
N ALA A 42 -2.77 -0.30 -5.07
CA ALA A 42 -3.74 -0.99 -4.20
C ALA A 42 -3.15 -2.25 -3.54
N LEU A 43 -2.72 -3.23 -4.33
CA LEU A 43 -2.52 -4.62 -3.86
C LEU A 43 -1.15 -5.21 -4.25
N THR A 44 -0.14 -4.36 -4.43
CA THR A 44 1.20 -4.83 -4.83
C THR A 44 2.10 -5.02 -3.63
N ASP A 45 3.02 -5.97 -3.72
CA ASP A 45 3.98 -6.29 -2.66
C ASP A 45 5.37 -5.68 -2.90
N SER A 46 6.34 -6.03 -2.06
CA SER A 46 7.68 -5.42 -2.01
C SER A 46 8.48 -5.57 -3.30
N ARG A 47 8.10 -6.48 -4.20
CA ARG A 47 8.70 -6.63 -5.53
C ARG A 47 8.39 -5.42 -6.44
N THR A 48 7.39 -4.63 -6.06
CA THR A 48 7.04 -3.38 -6.73
C THR A 48 7.61 -2.22 -5.94
N ASN A 49 8.62 -1.55 -6.51
CA ASN A 49 9.30 -0.39 -5.88
C ASN A 49 8.45 0.89 -5.89
N LEU A 50 7.20 0.82 -5.42
CA LEU A 50 6.23 1.92 -5.32
C LEU A 50 5.38 1.74 -4.05
N PRO A 51 4.81 2.81 -3.48
CA PRO A 51 3.90 2.70 -2.34
C PRO A 51 2.68 1.87 -2.68
N SER A 52 2.17 1.11 -1.70
CA SER A 52 1.02 0.23 -1.86
C SER A 52 0.21 0.15 -0.57
N VAL A 53 -1.11 0.11 -0.67
CA VAL A 53 -2.01 -0.13 0.47
C VAL A 53 -1.68 -1.47 1.12
N TYR A 54 -1.43 -2.52 0.33
CA TYR A 54 -1.00 -3.81 0.88
C TYR A 54 0.29 -3.71 1.71
N LEU A 55 1.29 -2.95 1.27
CA LEU A 55 2.53 -2.75 2.04
C LEU A 55 2.27 -2.03 3.36
N ALA A 56 1.43 -0.99 3.32
CA ALA A 56 1.04 -0.22 4.51
C ALA A 56 0.21 -1.05 5.49
N VAL A 57 -0.65 -1.95 4.99
CA VAL A 57 -1.38 -2.93 5.82
C VAL A 57 -0.43 -3.98 6.41
N CYS A 58 0.64 -4.35 5.70
CA CYS A 58 1.60 -5.30 6.24
C CYS A 58 2.54 -4.71 7.30
N GLY A 59 2.75 -3.39 7.32
CA GLY A 59 3.60 -2.74 8.33
C GLY A 59 5.06 -3.19 8.31
N ARG A 60 5.56 -3.74 7.19
CA ARG A 60 6.94 -4.27 7.10
C ARG A 60 7.52 -4.15 5.71
N ARG A 61 8.85 -3.94 5.65
CA ARG A 61 9.61 -3.75 4.40
C ARG A 61 9.49 -4.96 3.47
N ASP A 62 9.66 -6.16 4.02
CA ASP A 62 9.69 -7.43 3.28
C ASP A 62 8.32 -8.13 3.24
N ALA A 63 7.27 -7.37 2.92
CA ALA A 63 5.94 -7.94 2.72
C ALA A 63 5.81 -8.51 1.30
N TYR A 64 5.61 -9.83 1.21
CA TYR A 64 5.39 -10.57 -0.02
C TYR A 64 3.99 -11.16 -0.05
N SER A 65 3.31 -11.02 -1.19
CA SER A 65 1.99 -11.60 -1.36
C SER A 65 2.06 -13.13 -1.28
N PRO A 66 1.30 -13.77 -0.38
CA PRO A 66 1.35 -15.21 -0.20
C PRO A 66 0.69 -15.91 -1.39
N LYS A 67 1.07 -17.18 -1.63
CA LYS A 67 0.49 -17.98 -2.72
C LYS A 67 -1.04 -18.15 -2.58
N ASN A 68 -1.52 -18.31 -1.34
CA ASN A 68 -2.93 -18.49 -1.02
C ASN A 68 -3.54 -17.19 -0.48
N VAL A 69 -3.58 -16.16 -1.32
CA VAL A 69 -4.03 -14.80 -0.97
C VAL A 69 -5.38 -14.73 -0.25
N GLN A 70 -6.33 -15.62 -0.57
CA GLN A 70 -7.68 -15.63 0.01
C GLN A 70 -7.72 -16.02 1.50
N LYS A 71 -6.65 -16.64 2.02
CA LYS A 71 -6.55 -17.06 3.42
C LYS A 71 -5.68 -16.13 4.25
N ASP A 72 -5.06 -15.15 3.61
CA ASP A 72 -4.15 -14.22 4.28
C ASP A 72 -4.93 -13.03 4.82
N TYR A 73 -4.78 -12.78 6.12
CA TYR A 73 -5.49 -11.71 6.80
C TYR A 73 -5.16 -10.34 6.21
N GLU A 74 -3.88 -10.05 5.99
CA GLU A 74 -3.43 -8.73 5.56
C GLU A 74 -3.83 -8.43 4.12
N MET A 75 -3.75 -9.42 3.23
CA MET A 75 -4.26 -9.31 1.87
C MET A 75 -5.79 -9.12 1.88
N SER A 76 -6.51 -9.89 2.69
CA SER A 76 -7.97 -9.75 2.81
C SER A 76 -8.36 -8.37 3.31
N LEU A 77 -7.65 -7.86 4.32
CA LEU A 77 -7.84 -6.50 4.83
C LEU A 77 -7.54 -5.45 3.75
N ALA A 78 -6.43 -5.57 3.02
CA ALA A 78 -6.11 -4.64 1.93
C ALA A 78 -7.18 -4.63 0.82
N TRP A 79 -7.78 -5.77 0.51
CA TRP A 79 -8.94 -5.86 -0.40
C TRP A 79 -10.17 -5.13 0.14
N THR A 80 -10.52 -5.39 1.41
CA THR A 80 -11.64 -4.70 2.09
C THR A 80 -11.42 -3.19 2.09
N LEU A 81 -10.24 -2.73 2.48
CA LEU A 81 -9.90 -1.31 2.53
C LEU A 81 -9.96 -0.66 1.14
N LYS A 82 -9.50 -1.35 0.10
CA LYS A 82 -9.65 -0.86 -1.29
C LYS A 82 -11.13 -0.62 -1.61
N ASP A 83 -12.00 -1.59 -1.32
CA ASP A 83 -13.42 -1.49 -1.64
C ASP A 83 -14.10 -0.40 -0.81
N GLU A 84 -13.79 -0.28 0.48
CA GLU A 84 -14.31 0.78 1.36
C GLU A 84 -13.89 2.18 0.88
N VAL A 85 -12.61 2.38 0.53
CA VAL A 85 -12.11 3.66 0.02
C VAL A 85 -12.79 4.02 -1.31
N MET A 86 -12.96 3.04 -2.20
CA MET A 86 -13.69 3.23 -3.45
C MET A 86 -15.15 3.65 -3.20
N MET A 87 -15.84 3.00 -2.25
CA MET A 87 -17.21 3.34 -1.89
C MET A 87 -17.32 4.75 -1.30
N ARG A 88 -16.32 5.18 -0.53
CA ARG A 88 -16.27 6.53 0.08
C ARG A 88 -15.99 7.62 -0.94
N GLY A 89 -15.29 7.30 -2.04
CA GLY A 89 -15.12 8.17 -3.20
C GLY A 89 -14.35 9.46 -2.92
N LYS A 90 -13.47 9.47 -1.90
CA LYS A 90 -12.66 10.64 -1.52
C LYS A 90 -11.37 10.78 -2.32
N VAL A 91 -10.88 9.69 -2.89
CA VAL A 91 -9.70 9.62 -3.76
C VAL A 91 -10.06 8.90 -5.05
N TYR A 92 -9.39 9.22 -6.15
CA TYR A 92 -9.67 8.61 -7.44
C TYR A 92 -9.05 7.21 -7.53
N TYR A 93 -9.87 6.20 -7.84
CA TYR A 93 -9.40 4.84 -8.11
C TYR A 93 -9.29 4.59 -9.62
N GLY A 94 -8.13 4.11 -10.06
CA GLY A 94 -7.90 3.85 -11.48
C GLY A 94 -6.67 2.99 -11.77
N LYS A 95 -6.29 2.95 -13.05
CA LYS A 95 -5.13 2.21 -13.57
C LYS A 95 -4.35 3.07 -14.54
N LEU A 96 -3.34 3.79 -14.07
CA LEU A 96 -2.55 4.70 -14.91
C LEU A 96 -1.21 4.09 -15.35
N ILE A 97 -0.52 3.41 -14.44
CA ILE A 97 0.84 2.91 -14.70
C ILE A 97 0.81 1.39 -14.84
N LYS A 98 1.19 0.88 -16.02
CA LYS A 98 1.29 -0.57 -16.33
C LYS A 98 0.03 -1.37 -15.94
N SER A 99 -1.15 -0.78 -16.11
CA SER A 99 -2.46 -1.38 -15.77
C SER A 99 -2.61 -1.81 -14.30
N ARG A 100 -1.82 -1.25 -13.39
CA ARG A 100 -1.88 -1.54 -11.95
C ARG A 100 -2.95 -0.68 -11.28
N ALA A 101 -3.74 -1.32 -10.43
CA ALA A 101 -4.76 -0.62 -9.63
C ALA A 101 -4.08 0.32 -8.62
N MET A 102 -4.57 1.55 -8.55
CA MET A 102 -4.03 2.60 -7.68
C MET A 102 -5.10 3.61 -7.26
N PHE A 103 -4.80 4.30 -6.18
CA PHE A 103 -5.50 5.50 -5.71
C PHE A 103 -4.66 6.74 -5.96
N ILE A 104 -5.32 7.86 -6.21
CA ILE A 104 -4.73 9.17 -6.51
C ILE A 104 -5.53 10.21 -5.73
N ALA A 105 -4.83 11.12 -5.05
CA ALA A 105 -5.44 12.25 -4.33
C ALA A 105 -6.16 13.18 -5.32
#